data_AF-A0A840V7V8-F1
#
_entry.id   AF-A0A840V7V8-F1
#
_cell.length_a   1.000
_cell.length_b   1.000
_cell.length_c   1.000
_cell.angle_alpha   90.00
_cell.angle_beta   90.00
_cell.angle_gamma   90.00
#
_symmetry.space_group_name_H-M   'P 1'
#
loop_
_entity.id
_entity.type
_entity.pdbx_description
1 polymer ?
#
loop_
_entity_poly.entity_id
_entity_poly.type
_entity_poly.pdbx_seq_one_letter_code
_entity_poly.pdbx_strand_id
1 'polypeptide(L)'
;MTAVELEAYLHEQIPLSRSMGVRVELTHRGLELVAPLEPNHNHLGTAFGGSLAVVATLAGYAWLWRELDDAEAHLVIRKSQVDYRLPVGGELRARCHAPDRMVLERFEAQFRRAGKARIELQVTMEDAGKVAVDFRGDFVAIR
;
A
#
# COMPACT_ATOMS: atom_id res chain seq x y z
N MET A 1 5.46 -15.34 2.09
CA MET A 1 5.50 -15.11 0.62
C MET A 1 6.71 -14.27 0.22
N THR A 2 7.31 -14.57 -0.93
CA THR A 2 8.33 -13.75 -1.61
C THR A 2 7.71 -12.51 -2.26
N ALA A 3 8.54 -11.56 -2.73
CA ALA A 3 8.06 -10.39 -3.45
C ALA A 3 7.25 -10.76 -4.71
N VAL A 4 7.76 -11.73 -5.49
CA VAL A 4 7.13 -12.21 -6.72
C VAL A 4 5.80 -12.89 -6.45
N GLU A 5 5.72 -13.70 -5.38
CA GLU A 5 4.46 -14.34 -4.98
C GLU A 5 3.42 -13.30 -4.56
N LEU A 6 3.82 -12.27 -3.82
CA LEU A 6 2.92 -11.20 -3.39
C LEU A 6 2.45 -10.37 -4.58
N GLU A 7 3.33 -10.06 -5.53
CA GLU A 7 2.97 -9.40 -6.78
C GLU A 7 1.94 -10.20 -7.58
N ALA A 8 2.19 -11.49 -7.78
CA ALA A 8 1.27 -12.38 -8.47
C ALA A 8 -0.10 -12.45 -7.78
N TYR A 9 -0.10 -12.56 -6.44
CA TYR A 9 -1.32 -12.53 -5.64
C TYR A 9 -2.10 -11.22 -5.83
N LEU A 10 -1.43 -10.06 -5.78
CA LEU A 10 -2.09 -8.77 -6.01
C LEU A 10 -2.67 -8.68 -7.43
N HIS A 11 -1.95 -9.17 -8.44
CA HIS A 11 -2.42 -9.17 -9.83
C HIS A 11 -3.62 -10.09 -10.06
N GLU A 12 -3.73 -11.18 -9.31
CA GLU A 12 -4.84 -12.12 -9.39
C GLU A 12 -6.06 -11.60 -8.63
N GLN A 13 -5.89 -11.21 -7.37
CA GLN A 13 -6.99 -10.81 -6.49
C GLN A 13 -7.46 -9.37 -6.75
N ILE A 14 -6.60 -8.51 -7.28
CA ILE A 14 -6.88 -7.10 -7.57
C ILE A 14 -6.41 -6.79 -9.00
N PRO A 15 -7.18 -7.15 -10.05
CA PRO A 15 -6.74 -7.05 -11.45
C PRO A 15 -6.28 -5.65 -11.88
N LEU A 16 -6.78 -4.60 -11.25
CA LEU A 16 -6.34 -3.22 -11.50
C LEU A 16 -4.83 -3.04 -11.25
N SER A 17 -4.25 -3.74 -10.27
CA SER A 17 -2.81 -3.69 -9.98
C SER A 17 -1.97 -4.14 -11.17
N ARG A 18 -2.43 -5.17 -11.91
CA ARG A 18 -1.80 -5.64 -13.14
C ARG A 18 -1.89 -4.59 -14.24
N SER A 19 -3.06 -3.99 -14.46
CA SER A 19 -3.25 -2.95 -15.48
C SER A 19 -2.38 -1.71 -15.23
N MET A 20 -2.15 -1.39 -13.97
CA MET A 20 -1.27 -0.29 -13.56
C MET A 20 0.22 -0.64 -13.61
N GLY A 21 0.58 -1.89 -13.89
CA GLY A 21 1.97 -2.36 -13.89
C GLY A 21 2.62 -2.36 -12.50
N VAL A 22 1.82 -2.58 -11.45
CA VAL A 22 2.30 -2.61 -10.07
C VAL A 22 3.27 -3.77 -9.88
N ARG A 23 4.43 -3.49 -9.29
CA ARG A 23 5.43 -4.48 -8.89
C ARG A 23 5.73 -4.38 -7.40
N VAL A 24 6.17 -5.49 -6.82
CA VAL A 24 6.58 -5.55 -5.41
C VAL A 24 8.10 -5.60 -5.31
N GLU A 25 8.69 -4.63 -4.62
CA GLU A 25 10.13 -4.56 -4.36
C GLU A 25 10.42 -4.74 -2.86
N LEU A 26 11.46 -5.51 -2.54
CA LEU A 26 12.01 -5.59 -1.18
C LEU A 26 13.30 -4.78 -1.12
N THR A 27 13.28 -3.72 -0.31
CA THR A 27 14.42 -2.82 -0.13
C THR A 27 14.99 -2.95 1.28
N HIS A 28 16.11 -2.28 1.54
CA HIS A 28 16.66 -2.12 2.89
C HIS A 28 15.70 -1.38 3.86
N ARG A 29 14.68 -0.68 3.34
CA ARG A 29 13.68 0.05 4.12
C ARG A 29 12.36 -0.72 4.23
N GLY A 30 12.30 -1.95 3.73
CA GLY A 30 11.12 -2.81 3.75
C GLY A 30 10.45 -2.95 2.39
N LEU A 31 9.16 -3.27 2.43
CA LEU A 31 8.31 -3.50 1.25
C LEU A 31 7.97 -2.18 0.56
N GLU A 32 8.18 -2.12 -0.76
CA GLU A 32 7.72 -1.02 -1.62
C GLU A 32 6.85 -1.57 -2.75
N LEU A 33 5.82 -0.80 -3.09
CA LEU A 33 5.00 -1.03 -4.28
C LEU A 33 5.39 0.03 -5.29
N VAL A 34 5.75 -0.41 -6.49
CA VAL A 34 6.20 0.47 -7.57
C VAL A 34 5.33 0.32 -8.80
N ALA A 35 5.16 1.37 -9.59
CA ALA A 35 4.40 1.31 -10.84
C ALA A 35 4.95 2.29 -11.88
N PRO A 36 5.06 1.88 -13.16
CA PRO A 36 5.57 2.75 -14.22
C PRO A 36 4.65 3.96 -14.42
N LEU A 37 5.23 5.10 -14.83
CA LEU A 37 4.45 6.31 -15.09
C LEU A 37 3.50 6.16 -16.29
N GLU A 38 3.94 5.47 -17.35
CA GLU A 38 3.24 5.42 -18.64
C GLU A 38 1.75 5.02 -18.54
N PRO A 39 1.33 3.93 -17.88
CA PRO A 39 -0.08 3.62 -17.72
C PRO A 39 -0.78 4.44 -16.62
N ASN A 40 -0.03 5.22 -15.85
CA ASN A 40 -0.48 5.92 -14.66
C ASN A 40 -0.41 7.45 -14.77
N HIS A 41 -0.18 8.00 -15.97
CA HIS A 41 -0.07 9.44 -16.18
C HIS A 41 -1.44 10.12 -16.29
N ASN A 42 -1.46 11.42 -16.05
CA ASN A 42 -2.57 12.32 -16.32
C ASN A 42 -2.27 13.18 -17.56
N HIS A 43 -3.24 14.01 -17.96
CA HIS A 43 -3.14 14.92 -19.11
C HIS A 43 -1.98 15.95 -19.06
N LEU A 44 -1.28 16.09 -17.94
CA LEU A 44 -0.11 16.96 -17.75
C LEU A 44 1.22 16.19 -17.81
N GLY A 45 1.20 14.89 -18.12
CA GLY A 45 2.40 14.05 -18.20
C GLY A 45 3.01 13.70 -16.83
N THR A 46 2.26 13.88 -15.74
CA THR A 46 2.64 13.46 -14.37
C THR A 46 1.69 12.39 -13.88
N ALA A 47 1.99 11.72 -12.76
CA ALA A 47 1.12 10.66 -12.26
C ALA A 47 -0.30 11.16 -11.96
N PHE A 48 -1.30 10.40 -12.37
CA PHE A 48 -2.70 10.63 -12.05
C PHE A 48 -2.94 10.44 -10.55
N GLY A 49 -3.66 11.38 -9.94
CA GLY A 49 -3.97 11.34 -8.50
C GLY A 49 -4.66 10.04 -8.08
N GLY A 50 -5.59 9.54 -8.90
CA GLY A 50 -6.24 8.24 -8.64
C GLY A 50 -5.24 7.07 -8.69
N SER A 51 -4.27 7.09 -9.62
CA SER A 51 -3.21 6.08 -9.67
C SER A 51 -2.33 6.13 -8.42
N LEU A 52 -1.91 7.32 -7.99
CA LEU A 52 -1.15 7.51 -6.75
C LEU A 52 -1.91 6.95 -5.53
N ALA A 53 -3.20 7.26 -5.42
CA ALA A 53 -4.06 6.77 -4.34
C ALA A 53 -4.21 5.24 -4.34
N VAL A 54 -4.34 4.62 -5.52
CA VAL A 54 -4.45 3.16 -5.64
C VAL A 54 -3.13 2.50 -5.27
N VAL A 55 -1.99 2.97 -5.79
CA VAL A 55 -0.67 2.40 -5.44
C VAL A 55 -0.39 2.55 -3.95
N ALA A 56 -0.74 3.70 -3.34
CA ALA A 56 -0.60 3.90 -1.90
C ALA A 56 -1.51 2.97 -1.08
N THR A 57 -2.76 2.78 -1.51
CA THR A 57 -3.67 1.82 -0.88
C THR A 57 -3.14 0.39 -0.94
N LEU A 58 -2.62 -0.03 -2.10
CA LEU A 58 -2.02 -1.34 -2.29
C LEU A 58 -0.76 -1.54 -1.43
N ALA A 59 0.06 -0.50 -1.25
CA ALA A 59 1.23 -0.57 -0.37
C ALA A 59 0.84 -0.84 1.09
N GLY A 60 -0.19 -0.14 1.61
CA GLY A 60 -0.72 -0.39 2.95
C GLY A 60 -1.35 -1.78 3.09
N TYR A 61 -2.13 -2.20 2.09
CA TYR A 61 -2.71 -3.55 2.03
C TYR A 61 -1.62 -4.63 2.06
N ALA A 62 -0.63 -4.53 1.16
CA ALA A 62 0.41 -5.54 0.98
C ALA A 62 1.32 -5.65 2.21
N TRP A 63 1.60 -4.52 2.86
CA TRP A 63 2.33 -4.49 4.13
C TRP A 63 1.56 -5.24 5.22
N LEU A 64 0.27 -4.91 5.42
CA LEU A 64 -0.55 -5.54 6.45
C LEU A 64 -0.82 -7.03 6.18
N TRP A 65 -1.02 -7.40 4.92
CA TRP A 65 -1.20 -8.78 4.49
C TRP A 65 -0.01 -9.64 4.90
N ARG A 66 1.20 -9.11 4.67
CA ARG A 66 2.45 -9.77 5.04
C ARG A 66 2.64 -9.83 6.55
N GLU A 67 2.28 -8.77 7.26
CA GLU A 67 2.41 -8.69 8.72
C GLU A 67 1.49 -9.68 9.44
N LEU A 68 0.27 -9.89 8.93
CA LEU A 68 -0.66 -10.87 9.48
C LEU A 68 -0.21 -12.32 9.24
N ASP A 69 0.39 -12.59 8.07
CA ASP A 69 0.79 -13.93 7.61
C ASP A 69 -0.31 -15.00 7.80
N ASP A 70 -1.57 -14.59 7.63
CA ASP A 70 -2.76 -15.41 7.82
C ASP A 70 -3.53 -15.46 6.49
N ALA A 71 -3.51 -16.62 5.83
CA ALA A 71 -4.14 -16.82 4.53
C ALA A 71 -5.67 -16.80 4.57
N GLU A 72 -6.29 -16.98 5.76
CA GLU A 72 -7.74 -16.89 5.94
C GLU A 72 -8.20 -15.46 6.24
N ALA A 73 -7.26 -14.54 6.50
CA ALA A 73 -7.62 -13.15 6.71
C ALA A 73 -8.16 -12.51 5.43
N HIS A 74 -9.06 -11.57 5.60
CA HIS A 74 -9.56 -10.66 4.58
C HIS A 74 -9.25 -9.24 5.02
N LEU A 75 -8.64 -8.47 4.11
CA LEU A 75 -8.32 -7.07 4.36
C LEU A 75 -9.22 -6.16 3.52
N VAL A 76 -9.79 -5.16 4.17
CA VAL A 76 -10.56 -4.10 3.50
C VAL A 76 -10.10 -2.74 3.99
N ILE A 77 -10.12 -1.75 3.10
CA ILE A 77 -9.94 -0.36 3.49
C ILE A 77 -11.30 0.26 3.82
N ARG A 78 -11.40 0.89 4.98
CA ARG A 78 -12.63 1.55 5.45
C ARG A 78 -12.68 3.03 5.07
N LYS A 79 -11.52 3.69 5.14
CA LYS A 79 -11.35 5.12 4.87
C LYS A 79 -9.91 5.36 4.45
N SER A 80 -9.71 6.31 3.54
CA SER A 80 -8.39 6.88 3.29
C SER A 80 -8.44 8.40 3.20
N GLN A 81 -7.29 9.03 3.43
CA GLN A 81 -7.01 10.41 3.09
C GLN A 81 -5.70 10.45 2.31
N VAL A 82 -5.64 11.29 1.28
CA VAL A 82 -4.45 11.46 0.43
C VAL A 82 -4.18 12.96 0.27
N ASP A 83 -2.99 13.39 0.67
CA ASP A 83 -2.51 14.75 0.50
C ASP A 83 -1.49 14.77 -0.65
N TYR A 84 -1.84 15.43 -1.76
CA TYR A 84 -0.97 15.58 -2.93
C TYR A 84 -0.15 16.86 -2.79
N ARG A 85 1.13 16.74 -2.46
CA ARG A 85 2.02 17.87 -2.18
C ARG A 85 2.77 18.36 -3.41
N LEU A 86 3.23 17.43 -4.25
CA LEU A 86 4.01 17.71 -5.45
C LEU A 86 3.54 16.78 -6.58
N PRO A 87 3.64 17.21 -7.85
CA PRO A 87 3.49 16.31 -8.99
C PRO A 87 4.57 15.21 -8.94
N VAL A 88 4.22 14.00 -9.35
CA VAL A 88 5.17 12.89 -9.51
C VAL A 88 5.46 12.70 -10.99
N GLY A 89 6.70 12.97 -11.39
CA GLY A 89 7.13 12.94 -12.80
C GLY A 89 7.84 11.65 -13.21
N GLY A 90 8.04 10.72 -12.28
CA GLY A 90 8.77 9.47 -12.49
C GLY A 90 7.95 8.23 -12.15
N GLU A 91 8.67 7.12 -11.96
CA GLU A 91 8.09 5.87 -11.45
C GLU A 91 7.43 6.11 -10.09
N LEU A 92 6.20 5.63 -9.92
CA LEU A 92 5.47 5.71 -8.67
C LEU A 92 6.14 4.75 -7.69
N ARG A 93 6.55 5.23 -6.52
CA ARG A 93 7.13 4.40 -5.45
C ARG A 93 6.42 4.69 -4.14
N ALA A 94 5.64 3.73 -3.66
CA ALA A 94 4.89 3.83 -2.41
C ALA A 94 5.48 2.93 -1.33
N ARG A 95 5.74 3.53 -0.17
CA ARG A 95 6.25 2.81 1.01
C ARG A 95 5.28 2.94 2.17
N CYS A 96 4.83 1.80 2.70
CA CYS A 96 4.12 1.76 3.97
C CYS A 96 5.12 1.85 5.12
N HIS A 97 4.86 2.75 6.06
CA HIS A 97 5.64 2.85 7.29
C HIS A 97 5.08 1.90 8.32
N ALA A 98 5.96 1.12 8.96
CA ALA A 98 5.54 0.29 10.07
C ALA A 98 4.97 1.21 11.18
N PRO A 99 3.77 0.92 11.70
CA PRO A 99 3.21 1.66 12.82
C PRO A 99 4.03 1.40 14.09
N ASP A 100 3.81 2.22 15.12
CA ASP A 100 4.41 1.99 16.43
C ASP A 100 4.16 0.55 16.91
N ARG A 101 5.18 -0.10 17.45
CA ARG A 101 5.13 -1.49 17.90
C ARG A 101 3.93 -1.77 18.83
N MET A 102 3.65 -0.86 19.75
CA MET A 102 2.51 -0.99 20.67
C MET A 102 1.15 -0.91 19.96
N VAL A 103 1.04 -0.16 18.86
CA VAL A 103 -0.18 -0.11 18.03
C VAL A 103 -0.37 -1.45 17.33
N LEU A 104 0.70 -1.98 16.75
CA LEU A 104 0.68 -3.27 16.05
C LEU A 104 0.33 -4.43 17.00
N GLU A 105 0.99 -4.52 18.16
CA GLU A 105 0.72 -5.58 19.15
C GLU A 105 -0.74 -5.56 19.63
N ARG A 106 -1.33 -4.38 19.81
CA ARG A 106 -2.77 -4.24 20.14
C ARG A 106 -3.67 -4.71 19.02
N PHE A 107 -3.35 -4.32 17.78
CA PHE A 107 -4.10 -4.75 16.60
C PHE A 107 -4.11 -6.28 16.48
N GLU A 108 -2.94 -6.91 16.56
CA GLU A 108 -2.83 -8.37 16.47
C GLU A 108 -3.55 -9.09 17.61
N ALA A 109 -3.41 -8.60 18.86
CA ALA A 109 -4.09 -9.19 20.00
C ALA A 109 -5.62 -9.11 19.84
N GLN A 110 -6.12 -8.00 19.31
CA GLN A 110 -7.54 -7.86 18.99
C GLN A 110 -7.96 -8.80 17.86
N PHE A 111 -7.18 -8.89 16.78
CA PHE A 111 -7.48 -9.75 15.64
C PHE A 111 -7.54 -11.22 16.06
N ARG A 112 -6.53 -11.71 16.81
CA ARG A 112 -6.51 -13.08 17.33
C ARG A 112 -7.70 -13.41 18.21
N ARG A 113 -8.16 -12.45 19.05
CA ARG A 113 -9.27 -12.66 19.98
C ARG A 113 -10.64 -12.63 19.29
N ALA A 114 -10.85 -11.67 18.39
CA ALA A 114 -12.19 -11.34 17.88
C ALA A 114 -12.40 -11.69 16.40
N GLY A 115 -11.37 -12.14 15.69
CA GLY A 115 -11.40 -12.30 14.23
C GLY A 115 -11.57 -10.98 13.49
N LYS A 116 -11.50 -9.83 14.18
CA LYS A 116 -11.70 -8.50 13.58
C LYS A 116 -10.93 -7.42 14.32
N ALA A 117 -10.09 -6.69 13.59
CA ALA A 117 -9.34 -5.56 14.13
C ALA A 117 -9.13 -4.46 13.07
N ARG A 118 -8.83 -3.26 13.54
CA ARG A 118 -8.55 -2.09 12.69
C ARG A 118 -7.16 -1.54 13.01
N ILE A 119 -6.48 -1.06 11.98
CA ILE A 119 -5.21 -0.35 12.09
C ILE A 119 -5.18 0.80 11.09
N GLU A 120 -4.66 1.96 11.52
CA GLU A 120 -4.33 3.05 10.59
C GLU A 120 -2.90 2.86 10.11
N LEU A 121 -2.68 2.92 8.81
CA LEU A 121 -1.36 2.83 8.18
C LEU A 121 -1.05 4.10 7.41
N GLN A 122 0.22 4.48 7.44
CA GLN A 122 0.73 5.63 6.71
C GLN A 122 1.60 5.16 5.55
N VAL A 123 1.38 5.76 4.38
CA VAL A 123 2.14 5.46 3.17
C VAL A 123 2.64 6.78 2.58
N THR A 124 3.90 6.81 2.16
CA THR A 124 4.47 7.97 1.48
C THR A 124 4.96 7.61 0.09
N MET A 125 4.90 8.58 -0.80
CA MET A 125 5.57 8.50 -2.11
C MET A 125 6.53 9.66 -2.25
N GLU A 126 7.77 9.35 -2.62
CA GLU A 126 8.83 10.34 -2.83
C GLU A 126 9.10 10.50 -4.33
N ASP A 127 9.30 11.75 -4.77
CA ASP A 127 9.84 12.07 -6.09
C ASP A 127 11.01 13.04 -5.93
N ALA A 128 12.12 12.78 -6.62
CA ALA A 128 13.37 13.53 -6.49
C ALA A 128 13.81 13.81 -5.03
N GLY A 129 13.61 12.85 -4.12
CA GLY A 129 13.99 12.95 -2.70
C GLY A 129 13.07 13.82 -1.84
N LYS A 130 11.89 14.20 -2.33
CA LYS A 130 10.87 14.94 -1.58
C LYS A 130 9.59 14.13 -1.49
N VAL A 131 8.91 14.21 -0.35
CA VAL A 131 7.58 13.61 -0.20
C VAL A 131 6.59 14.35 -1.09
N ALA A 132 6.10 13.65 -2.12
CA ALA A 132 5.13 14.15 -3.09
C ALA A 132 3.70 13.77 -2.69
N VAL A 133 3.51 12.64 -2.03
CA VAL A 133 2.20 12.14 -1.58
C VAL A 133 2.31 11.61 -0.15
N ASP A 134 1.38 12.04 0.70
CA ASP A 134 1.10 11.39 1.99
C ASP A 134 -0.26 10.72 1.93
N PHE A 135 -0.32 9.48 2.39
CA PHE A 135 -1.53 8.69 2.47
C PHE A 135 -1.72 8.17 3.89
N ARG A 136 -2.96 8.22 4.38
CA ARG A 136 -3.39 7.55 5.62
C ARG A 136 -4.59 6.67 5.32
N GLY A 137 -4.51 5.40 5.66
CA GLY A 137 -5.56 4.42 5.40
C GLY A 137 -5.98 3.68 6.66
N ASP A 138 -7.28 3.63 6.91
CA ASP A 138 -7.88 2.78 7.93
C ASP A 138 -8.17 1.40 7.35
N PHE A 139 -7.34 0.42 7.68
CA PHE A 139 -7.51 -0.96 7.25
C PHE A 139 -8.22 -1.77 8.33
N VAL A 140 -9.03 -2.73 7.89
CA VAL A 140 -9.74 -3.68 8.74
C VAL A 140 -9.37 -5.08 8.29
N ALA A 141 -8.88 -5.88 9.23
CA ALA A 141 -8.70 -7.31 9.05
C ALA A 141 -9.90 -8.06 9.61
N ILE A 142 -10.39 -9.05 8.87
CA ILE A 142 -11.52 -9.91 9.24
C ILE A 142 -11.15 -11.36 8.93
N ARG A 143 -11.48 -12.28 9.82
CA ARG A 143 -11.41 -13.74 9.62
C ARG A 143 -12.81 -14.32 9.79
#